data_AF-A0A8T4RZF4-F1
#
_entry.id   AF-A0A8T4RZF4-F1
#
_cell.length_a   1.000
_cell.length_b   1.000
_cell.length_c   1.000
_cell.angle_alpha   90.00
_cell.angle_beta   90.00
_cell.angle_gamma   90.00
#
_symmetry.space_group_name_H-M   'P 1'
#
loop_
_entity.id
_entity.type
_entity.pdbx_description
1 polymer ?
#
loop_
_entity_poly.entity_id
_entity_poly.type
_entity_poly.pdbx_seq_one_letter_code
_entity_poly.pdbx_strand_id
1 'polypeptide(L)'
;MKNAIILTSGGLDSTVLAYFTRKKLGYENIKIIFFDYGQKAVKEEEFCCERLSKDLGAELKKIELKWLGEISTSSINVKGAFPKTKEEDLEKEDKNLIDWWVPCRNSIFLINSMAFAESEFLRNKRLYDIFIGLINEGRSFMNDTTNEFIDKINELSEHSTFNGKYRIIAPLLNSDKADVIKIGAEIGVPFEYTYSCYIGENSKNRTLVHCGMCLNCMLRKKSFYWANLKDVTEYKEE
;
A
#
# COMPACT_ATOMS: atom_id res chain seq x y z
N MET A 1 -18.00 13.50 12.95
CA MET A 1 -17.57 12.67 11.79
C MET A 1 -16.06 12.53 11.87
N LYS A 2 -15.53 11.31 11.82
CA LYS A 2 -14.08 11.08 11.79
C LYS A 2 -13.56 11.21 10.36
N ASN A 3 -12.40 11.86 10.19
CA ASN A 3 -11.81 12.07 8.87
C ASN A 3 -10.50 11.28 8.75
N ALA A 4 -10.28 10.65 7.60
CA ALA A 4 -9.11 9.83 7.34
C ALA A 4 -8.41 10.26 6.05
N ILE A 5 -7.09 10.29 6.10
CA ILE A 5 -6.22 10.23 4.94
C ILE A 5 -5.69 8.81 4.87
N ILE A 6 -5.92 8.11 3.76
CA ILE A 6 -5.49 6.72 3.59
C ILE A 6 -4.43 6.66 2.50
N LEU A 7 -3.26 6.15 2.85
CA LEU A 7 -2.20 5.88 1.89
C LEU A 7 -2.53 4.60 1.12
N THR A 8 -2.59 4.72 -0.20
CA THR A 8 -2.95 3.59 -1.05
C THR A 8 -2.10 3.52 -2.31
N SER A 9 -1.74 2.31 -2.69
CA SER A 9 -1.17 1.98 -3.99
C SER A 9 -2.20 1.31 -4.91
N GLY A 10 -3.45 1.14 -4.47
CA GLY A 10 -4.42 0.31 -5.18
C GLY A 10 -4.11 -1.19 -5.11
N GLY A 11 -3.12 -1.58 -4.30
CA GLY A 11 -2.83 -2.97 -3.99
C GLY A 11 -3.84 -3.59 -3.02
N LEU A 12 -3.68 -4.90 -2.80
CA LEU A 12 -4.58 -5.69 -1.95
C LEU A 12 -4.68 -5.09 -0.54
N ASP A 13 -3.55 -4.97 0.17
CA ASP A 13 -3.53 -4.57 1.57
C ASP A 13 -4.08 -3.15 1.78
N SER A 14 -3.65 -2.19 0.96
CA SER A 14 -4.11 -0.81 1.09
C SER A 14 -5.58 -0.62 0.71
N THR A 15 -6.09 -1.43 -0.21
CA THR A 15 -7.51 -1.46 -0.56
C THR A 15 -8.33 -2.05 0.58
N VAL A 16 -7.89 -3.16 1.16
CA VAL A 16 -8.52 -3.76 2.35
C VAL A 16 -8.54 -2.75 3.49
N LEU A 17 -7.41 -2.07 3.75
CA LEU A 17 -7.35 -1.01 4.75
C LEU A 17 -8.37 0.10 4.47
N ALA A 18 -8.49 0.56 3.23
CA ALA A 18 -9.40 1.66 2.90
C ALA A 18 -10.87 1.28 3.15
N TYR A 19 -11.27 0.08 2.75
CA TYR A 19 -12.60 -0.46 3.04
C TYR A 19 -12.81 -0.70 4.53
N PHE A 20 -11.80 -1.23 5.24
CA PHE A 20 -11.85 -1.49 6.67
C PHE A 20 -12.03 -0.19 7.48
N THR A 21 -11.28 0.85 7.13
CA THR A 21 -11.38 2.17 7.75
C THR A 21 -12.78 2.77 7.59
N ARG A 22 -13.42 2.61 6.43
CA ARG A 22 -14.81 3.04 6.22
C ARG A 22 -15.81 2.16 6.98
N LYS A 23 -15.78 0.85 6.74
CA LYS A 23 -16.86 -0.08 7.13
C LYS A 23 -16.78 -0.57 8.57
N LYS A 24 -15.57 -0.67 9.13
CA LYS A 24 -15.35 -1.21 10.50
C LYS A 24 -14.94 -0.13 11.49
N LEU A 25 -14.11 0.84 11.08
CA LEU A 25 -13.66 1.92 11.97
C LEU A 25 -14.58 3.16 11.96
N GLY A 26 -15.51 3.26 11.00
CA GLY A 26 -16.53 4.30 10.95
C GLY A 26 -16.01 5.68 10.51
N TYR A 27 -14.95 5.74 9.70
CA TYR A 27 -14.47 6.99 9.12
C TYR A 27 -15.26 7.35 7.88
N GLU A 28 -15.96 8.49 7.93
CA GLU A 28 -16.90 8.90 6.89
C GLU A 28 -16.21 9.77 5.83
N ASN A 29 -15.43 10.77 6.25
CA ASN A 29 -14.75 11.67 5.33
C ASN A 29 -13.36 11.12 5.00
N ILE A 30 -13.27 10.39 3.89
CA ILE A 30 -12.04 9.75 3.45
C ILE A 30 -11.43 10.55 2.29
N LYS A 31 -10.14 10.86 2.42
CA LYS A 31 -9.26 11.21 1.31
C LYS A 31 -8.26 10.07 1.14
N ILE A 32 -7.88 9.79 -0.10
CA ILE A 32 -6.85 8.80 -0.40
C ILE A 32 -5.66 9.48 -1.08
N ILE A 33 -4.45 9.07 -0.71
CA ILE A 33 -3.22 9.56 -1.31
C ILE A 33 -2.53 8.40 -2.04
N PHE A 34 -2.23 8.64 -3.30
CA PHE A 34 -1.41 7.77 -4.14
C PHE A 34 -0.06 8.44 -4.40
N PHE A 35 1.03 7.70 -4.17
CA PHE A 35 2.39 8.17 -4.44
C PHE A 35 2.91 7.59 -5.74
N ASP A 36 3.27 8.47 -6.66
CA ASP A 36 3.99 8.13 -7.87
C ASP A 36 5.47 8.48 -7.68
N TYR A 37 6.26 7.48 -7.30
CA TYR A 37 7.70 7.60 -7.13
C TYR A 37 8.46 6.94 -8.28
N GLY A 38 7.82 6.79 -9.45
CA GLY A 38 8.45 6.18 -10.63
C GLY A 38 8.54 4.66 -10.57
N GLN A 39 7.62 4.01 -9.87
CA GLN A 39 7.50 2.55 -9.86
C GLN A 39 6.95 2.02 -11.20
N LYS A 40 7.40 0.85 -11.64
CA LYS A 40 6.99 0.22 -12.91
C LYS A 40 5.49 0.00 -13.04
N ALA A 41 4.83 -0.38 -11.94
CA ALA A 41 3.40 -0.65 -11.88
C ALA A 41 2.52 0.61 -11.77
N VAL A 42 3.08 1.82 -11.88
CA VAL A 42 2.39 3.09 -11.60
C VAL A 42 1.06 3.23 -12.34
N LYS A 43 0.96 2.79 -13.60
CA LYS A 43 -0.27 2.93 -14.41
C LYS A 43 -1.40 2.07 -13.87
N GLU A 44 -1.12 0.81 -13.55
CA GLU A 44 -2.10 -0.11 -12.96
C GLU A 44 -2.47 0.26 -11.52
N GLU A 45 -1.49 0.69 -10.73
CA GLU A 45 -1.71 1.18 -9.36
C GLU A 45 -2.60 2.43 -9.35
N GLU A 46 -2.32 3.40 -10.23
CA GLU A 46 -3.11 4.61 -10.41
C GLU A 46 -4.55 4.28 -10.81
N PHE A 47 -4.74 3.37 -11.79
CA PHE A 47 -6.07 2.90 -12.17
C PHE A 47 -6.85 2.29 -10.99
N CYS A 48 -6.20 1.45 -10.17
CA CYS A 48 -6.83 0.85 -9.00
C CYS A 48 -7.19 1.92 -7.95
N CYS A 49 -6.32 2.92 -7.76
CA CYS A 49 -6.60 4.04 -6.86
C CYS A 49 -7.78 4.90 -7.34
N GLU A 50 -7.88 5.17 -8.65
CA GLU A 50 -9.04 5.87 -9.23
C GLU A 50 -10.34 5.10 -9.05
N ARG A 51 -10.30 3.77 -9.19
CA ARG A 51 -11.46 2.91 -8.96
C ARG A 51 -11.86 2.94 -7.47
N LEU A 52 -10.89 2.76 -6.58
CA LEU A 52 -11.09 2.82 -5.13
C LEU A 52 -11.66 4.17 -4.67
N SER A 53 -11.17 5.27 -5.23
CA SER A 53 -11.70 6.62 -5.00
C SER A 53 -13.19 6.70 -5.30
N LYS A 54 -13.62 6.17 -6.46
CA LYS A 54 -15.03 6.15 -6.86
C LYS A 54 -15.87 5.28 -5.93
N ASP A 55 -15.37 4.11 -5.56
CA ASP A 55 -16.09 3.17 -4.67
C ASP A 55 -16.34 3.76 -3.29
N LEU A 56 -15.37 4.52 -2.75
CA LEU A 56 -15.47 5.12 -1.42
C LEU A 56 -16.10 6.52 -1.42
N GLY A 57 -16.31 7.12 -2.60
CA GLY A 57 -16.64 8.53 -2.74
C GLY A 57 -15.55 9.45 -2.16
N ALA A 58 -14.29 9.03 -2.26
CA ALA A 58 -13.15 9.69 -1.63
C ALA A 58 -12.38 10.55 -2.63
N GLU A 59 -11.87 11.70 -2.20
CA GLU A 59 -10.96 12.51 -3.00
C GLU A 59 -9.63 11.76 -3.19
N LEU A 60 -9.18 11.58 -4.44
CA LEU A 60 -7.86 11.04 -4.77
C LEU A 60 -6.85 12.16 -4.96
N LYS A 61 -5.81 12.15 -4.14
CA LYS A 61 -4.64 13.02 -4.30
C LYS A 61 -3.45 12.20 -4.80
N LYS A 62 -2.98 12.51 -6.00
CA LYS A 62 -1.69 12.03 -6.51
C LYS A 62 -0.56 12.95 -6.02
N ILE A 63 0.50 12.36 -5.49
CA ILE A 63 1.74 13.06 -5.11
C ILE A 63 2.89 12.43 -5.90
N GLU A 64 3.57 13.25 -6.68
CA GLU A 64 4.71 12.81 -7.49
C GLU A 64 6.01 12.98 -6.71
N LEU A 65 6.75 11.88 -6.55
CA LEU A 65 8.03 11.78 -5.85
C LEU A 65 9.09 11.16 -6.77
N LYS A 66 9.14 11.61 -8.04
CA LYS A 66 10.00 11.01 -9.09
C LYS A 66 11.47 10.90 -8.69
N TRP A 67 11.97 11.88 -7.94
CA TRP A 67 13.33 11.88 -7.39
C TRP A 67 13.64 10.63 -6.54
N LEU A 68 12.64 10.06 -5.84
CA LEU A 68 12.83 8.86 -5.03
C LEU A 68 13.09 7.64 -5.92
N GLY A 69 12.41 7.55 -7.06
CA GLY A 69 12.66 6.51 -8.06
C GLY A 69 14.01 6.66 -8.75
N GLU A 70 14.46 7.90 -8.98
CA GLU A 70 15.75 8.20 -9.61
C GLU A 70 16.94 7.73 -8.78
N ILE A 71 16.86 7.85 -7.44
CA ILE A 71 17.93 7.40 -6.53
C ILE A 71 17.82 5.92 -6.13
N SER A 72 16.68 5.28 -6.41
CA SER A 72 16.37 3.93 -5.95
C SER A 72 17.07 2.89 -6.81
N THR A 73 17.78 1.96 -6.17
CA THR A 73 18.32 0.76 -6.82
C THR A 73 17.33 -0.40 -6.88
N SER A 74 16.11 -0.19 -6.34
CA SER A 74 15.07 -1.22 -6.31
C SER A 74 14.66 -1.67 -7.70
N SER A 75 14.41 -2.98 -7.84
CA SER A 75 13.88 -3.66 -9.02
C SER A 75 12.54 -3.08 -9.48
N ILE A 76 11.80 -2.39 -8.60
CA ILE A 76 10.54 -1.73 -8.97
C ILE A 76 10.75 -0.37 -9.64
N ASN A 77 11.96 0.21 -9.58
CA ASN A 77 12.32 1.50 -10.16
C ASN A 77 13.32 1.37 -11.31
N VAL A 78 14.32 0.48 -11.19
CA VAL A 78 15.38 0.35 -12.21
C VAL A 78 14.91 -0.37 -13.46
N LYS A 79 15.42 0.04 -14.63
CA LYS A 79 15.17 -0.65 -15.91
C LYS A 79 15.90 -2.00 -15.93
N GLY A 80 15.23 -3.05 -16.39
CA GLY A 80 15.82 -4.38 -16.50
C GLY A 80 14.82 -5.50 -16.24
N ALA A 81 15.25 -6.73 -16.55
CA ALA A 81 14.50 -7.93 -16.25
C ALA A 81 14.34 -8.11 -14.74
N PHE A 82 13.20 -8.66 -14.33
CA PHE A 82 13.00 -9.05 -12.94
C PHE A 82 13.72 -10.37 -12.66
N PRO A 83 14.31 -10.54 -11.48
CA PRO A 83 14.75 -11.86 -11.06
C PRO A 83 13.52 -12.79 -11.04
N LYS A 84 13.59 -13.91 -11.79
CA LYS A 84 12.53 -14.94 -11.70
C LYS A 84 12.50 -15.45 -10.26
N THR A 85 11.36 -15.29 -9.60
CA THR A 85 11.17 -15.77 -8.24
C THR A 85 10.88 -17.26 -8.28
N LYS A 86 11.69 -18.06 -7.58
CA LYS A 86 11.43 -19.49 -7.34
C LYS A 86 10.62 -19.65 -6.05
N GLU A 87 9.93 -20.78 -5.87
CA GLU A 87 9.18 -21.05 -4.63
C GLU A 87 10.09 -20.95 -3.38
N GLU A 88 11.32 -21.44 -3.49
CA GLU A 88 12.34 -21.32 -2.43
C GLU A 88 12.62 -19.88 -2.01
N ASP A 89 12.44 -18.91 -2.91
CA ASP A 89 12.69 -17.50 -2.62
C ASP A 89 11.54 -16.87 -1.80
N LEU A 90 10.42 -17.57 -1.65
CA LEU A 90 9.32 -17.18 -0.76
C LEU A 90 9.66 -17.45 0.72
N GLU A 91 10.63 -18.32 0.98
CA GLU A 91 11.03 -18.75 2.33
C GLU A 91 12.41 -18.20 2.76
N LYS A 92 13.18 -17.62 1.84
CA LYS A 92 14.51 -17.04 2.15
C LYS A 92 14.36 -15.64 2.76
N GLU A 93 14.95 -15.45 3.94
CA GLU A 93 14.80 -14.22 4.71
C GLU A 93 15.62 -13.03 4.18
N ASP A 94 16.81 -13.21 3.59
CA ASP A 94 17.76 -12.07 3.60
C ASP A 94 18.28 -11.53 2.27
N LYS A 95 18.73 -12.38 1.33
CA LYS A 95 19.54 -11.86 0.20
C LYS A 95 18.75 -11.20 -0.93
N ASN A 96 17.48 -11.55 -1.12
CA ASN A 96 16.69 -11.10 -2.27
C ASN A 96 15.78 -9.90 -1.93
N LEU A 97 15.64 -9.50 -0.66
CA LEU A 97 14.72 -8.42 -0.27
C LEU A 97 15.29 -7.03 -0.51
N ILE A 98 16.60 -6.86 -0.38
CA ILE A 98 17.27 -5.58 -0.63
C ILE A 98 17.06 -5.12 -2.08
N ASP A 99 16.92 -6.06 -3.02
CA ASP A 99 16.62 -5.79 -4.43
C ASP A 99 15.25 -5.13 -4.62
N TRP A 100 14.35 -5.22 -3.64
CA TRP A 100 13.03 -4.59 -3.67
C TRP A 100 12.94 -3.34 -2.80
N TRP A 101 13.98 -3.06 -2.01
CA TRP A 101 14.01 -1.97 -1.03
C TRP A 101 14.14 -0.61 -1.70
N VAL A 102 13.23 0.31 -1.34
CA VAL A 102 13.28 1.71 -1.75
C VAL A 102 13.71 2.54 -0.53
N PRO A 103 14.75 3.38 -0.64
CA PRO A 103 15.29 4.11 0.50
C PRO A 103 14.23 4.95 1.24
N CYS A 104 14.06 4.68 2.55
CA CYS A 104 13.18 5.43 3.45
C CYS A 104 11.73 5.65 2.95
N ARG A 105 11.22 4.74 2.10
CA ARG A 105 9.96 4.93 1.38
C ARG A 105 8.78 5.24 2.32
N ASN A 106 8.57 4.41 3.34
CA ASN A 106 7.42 4.57 4.24
C ASN A 106 7.51 5.89 5.03
N SER A 107 8.70 6.27 5.49
CA SER A 107 8.93 7.55 6.18
C SER A 107 8.62 8.75 5.28
N ILE A 108 9.09 8.74 4.03
CA ILE A 108 8.83 9.81 3.06
C ILE A 108 7.33 9.96 2.82
N PHE A 109 6.61 8.84 2.66
CA PHE A 109 5.16 8.85 2.48
C PHE A 109 4.44 9.46 3.68
N LEU A 110 4.81 9.04 4.90
CA LEU A 110 4.20 9.51 6.14
C LEU A 110 4.47 11.01 6.37
N ILE A 111 5.69 11.49 6.13
CA ILE A 111 6.04 12.93 6.23
C ILE A 111 5.20 13.77 5.25
N ASN A 112 5.09 13.35 3.99
CA ASN A 112 4.25 14.04 3.01
C ASN A 112 2.76 14.04 3.43
N SER A 113 2.30 12.96 4.06
CA SER A 113 0.92 12.83 4.54
C SER A 113 0.64 13.73 5.74
N MET A 114 1.59 13.87 6.66
CA MET A 114 1.51 14.81 7.78
C MET A 114 1.36 16.24 7.26
N ALA A 115 2.21 16.65 6.33
CA ALA A 115 2.13 17.97 5.71
C ALA A 115 0.78 18.20 5.01
N PHE A 116 0.25 17.18 4.33
CA PHE A 116 -1.08 17.25 3.71
C PHE A 116 -2.20 17.38 4.75
N ALA A 117 -2.18 16.56 5.81
CA ALA A 117 -3.14 16.60 6.91
C ALA A 117 -3.11 17.94 7.64
N GLU A 118 -1.93 18.50 7.86
CA GLU A 118 -1.76 19.81 8.46
C GLU A 118 -2.27 20.93 7.55
N SER A 119 -2.01 20.86 6.25
CA SER A 119 -2.55 21.84 5.31
C SER A 119 -4.08 21.85 5.30
N GLU A 120 -4.72 20.68 5.38
CA GLU A 120 -6.16 20.58 5.56
C GLU A 120 -6.60 21.29 6.84
N PHE A 121 -5.99 20.96 7.99
CA PHE A 121 -6.32 21.60 9.26
C PHE A 121 -6.15 23.12 9.22
N LEU A 122 -5.07 23.64 8.64
CA LEU A 122 -4.83 25.08 8.55
C LEU A 122 -5.90 25.79 7.71
N ARG A 123 -6.32 25.19 6.59
CA ARG A 123 -7.31 25.76 5.66
C ARG A 123 -8.75 25.64 6.14
N ASN A 124 -9.13 24.48 6.67
CA ASN A 124 -10.54 24.13 6.89
C ASN A 124 -10.84 23.67 8.32
N LYS A 125 -9.85 23.69 9.22
CA LYS A 125 -9.95 23.29 10.63
C LYS A 125 -10.42 21.84 10.83
N ARG A 126 -10.25 20.97 9.84
CA ARG A 126 -10.52 19.53 9.95
C ARG A 126 -9.25 18.76 10.23
N LEU A 127 -9.31 17.93 11.26
CA LEU A 127 -8.25 17.00 11.62
C LEU A 127 -8.48 15.67 10.89
N TYR A 128 -7.42 15.12 10.32
CA TYR A 128 -7.44 13.82 9.64
C TYR A 128 -6.43 12.88 10.32
N ASP A 129 -6.89 11.69 10.67
CA ASP A 129 -5.99 10.59 11.03
C ASP A 129 -5.39 10.00 9.75
N ILE A 130 -4.13 9.56 9.80
CA ILE A 130 -3.39 9.04 8.66
C ILE A 130 -3.30 7.52 8.80
N PHE A 131 -3.77 6.81 7.77
CA PHE A 131 -3.79 5.35 7.72
C PHE A 131 -2.79 4.82 6.70
N ILE A 132 -2.02 3.81 7.09
CA ILE A 132 -1.06 3.11 6.20
C ILE A 132 -1.21 1.59 6.30
N GLY A 133 -1.21 0.92 5.14
CA GLY A 133 -1.40 -0.52 5.02
C GLY A 133 -0.11 -1.30 5.19
N LEU A 134 0.50 -1.22 6.37
CA LEU A 134 1.68 -2.01 6.72
C LEU A 134 1.26 -3.35 7.32
N ILE A 135 2.05 -4.38 7.00
CA ILE A 135 1.97 -5.72 7.59
C ILE A 135 3.39 -6.07 8.03
N ASN A 136 3.57 -6.47 9.27
CA ASN A 136 4.85 -6.95 9.77
C ASN A 136 5.00 -8.45 9.42
N GLU A 137 5.71 -8.75 8.35
CA GLU A 137 5.98 -10.15 7.94
C GLU A 137 7.08 -10.83 8.80
N GLY A 138 7.50 -10.23 9.91
CA GLY A 138 8.51 -10.80 10.83
C GLY A 138 9.94 -10.76 10.29
N ARG A 139 10.17 -10.05 9.17
CA ARG A 139 11.47 -9.97 8.51
C ARG A 139 12.39 -8.99 9.24
N SER A 140 13.52 -9.49 9.75
CA SER A 140 14.45 -8.77 10.64
C SER A 140 15.00 -7.44 10.11
N PHE A 141 15.00 -7.22 8.80
CA PHE A 141 15.53 -5.99 8.18
C PHE A 141 14.46 -4.92 7.87
N MET A 142 13.17 -5.24 8.00
CA MET A 142 12.04 -4.35 7.65
C MET A 142 11.60 -3.49 8.85
N ASN A 143 12.53 -2.70 9.39
CA ASN A 143 12.29 -1.89 10.59
C ASN A 143 11.17 -0.86 10.43
N ASP A 144 10.89 -0.41 9.21
CA ASP A 144 9.83 0.54 8.86
C ASP A 144 8.44 -0.10 8.72
N THR A 145 8.27 -1.34 9.23
CA THR A 145 7.01 -2.09 9.30
C THR A 145 6.70 -2.61 10.70
N THR A 146 7.20 -1.93 11.74
CA THR A 146 7.07 -2.35 13.15
C THR A 146 6.17 -1.40 13.96
N ASN A 147 5.66 -1.87 15.11
CA ASN A 147 4.92 -1.00 16.05
C ASN A 147 5.81 0.15 16.53
N GLU A 148 7.09 -0.15 16.84
CA GLU A 148 8.07 0.86 17.27
C GLU A 148 8.24 1.97 16.21
N PHE A 149 8.32 1.62 14.93
CA PHE A 149 8.37 2.61 13.85
C PHE A 149 7.13 3.51 13.84
N ILE A 150 5.94 2.93 13.98
CA ILE A 150 4.68 3.71 14.03
C ILE A 150 4.66 4.63 15.26
N ASP A 151 5.12 4.17 16.42
CA ASP A 151 5.21 4.98 17.64
C ASP A 151 6.17 6.16 17.44
N LYS A 152 7.35 5.92 16.86
CA LYS A 152 8.33 6.97 16.55
C LYS A 152 7.83 7.98 15.51
N ILE A 153 7.06 7.52 14.53
CA ILE A 153 6.44 8.41 13.54
C ILE A 153 5.34 9.27 14.20
N ASN A 154 4.59 8.73 15.16
CA ASN A 154 3.62 9.51 15.94
C ASN A 154 4.33 10.55 16.82
N GLU A 155 5.41 10.19 17.51
CA GLU A 155 6.25 11.12 18.27
C GLU A 155 6.79 12.25 17.37
N LEU A 156 7.27 11.91 16.18
CA LEU A 156 7.69 12.90 15.19
C LEU A 156 6.55 13.85 14.81
N SER A 157 5.35 13.32 14.55
CA SER A 157 4.15 14.11 14.19
C SER A 157 3.83 15.19 15.24
N GLU A 158 4.00 14.88 16.52
CA GLU A 158 3.79 15.82 17.63
C GLU A 158 4.77 17.00 17.60
N HIS A 159 5.99 16.78 17.13
CA HIS A 159 7.06 17.77 17.10
C HIS A 159 7.25 18.46 15.75
N SER A 160 6.87 17.82 14.65
CA SER A 160 7.06 18.34 13.29
C SER A 160 5.87 19.15 12.77
N THR A 161 4.77 19.19 13.51
CA THR A 161 3.54 19.88 13.11
C THR A 161 3.10 20.90 14.16
N PHE A 162 2.43 21.96 13.72
CA PHE A 162 1.98 23.07 14.56
C PHE A 162 0.94 22.66 15.61
N ASN A 163 0.07 21.69 15.29
CA ASN A 163 -1.02 21.26 16.18
C ASN A 163 -0.75 19.90 16.85
N GLY A 164 0.26 19.14 16.40
CA GLY A 164 0.72 17.90 17.03
C GLY A 164 -0.31 16.77 17.16
N LYS A 165 -1.40 16.79 16.38
CA LYS A 165 -2.57 15.91 16.60
C LYS A 165 -2.83 14.90 15.48
N TYR A 166 -1.92 14.74 14.54
CA TYR A 166 -2.11 13.82 13.41
C TYR A 166 -1.64 12.45 13.82
N ARG A 167 -2.59 11.54 14.06
CA ARG A 167 -2.29 10.16 14.43
C ARG A 167 -2.01 9.31 13.20
N ILE A 168 -0.93 8.58 13.23
CA ILE A 168 -0.57 7.57 12.24
C ILE A 168 -1.03 6.22 12.77
N ILE A 169 -1.81 5.51 11.96
CA ILE A 169 -2.49 4.27 12.33
C ILE A 169 -2.19 3.21 11.27
N ALA A 170 -1.70 2.04 11.70
CA ALA A 170 -1.48 0.87 10.85
C ALA A 170 -2.28 -0.34 11.39
N PRO A 171 -3.60 -0.43 11.10
CA PRO A 171 -4.46 -1.46 11.70
C PRO A 171 -4.09 -2.89 11.33
N LEU A 172 -3.44 -3.10 10.19
CA LEU A 172 -3.12 -4.43 9.65
C LEU A 172 -1.72 -4.91 10.08
N LEU A 173 -1.01 -4.15 10.92
CA LEU A 173 0.42 -4.37 11.21
C LEU A 173 0.71 -5.76 11.79
N ASN A 174 -0.18 -6.24 12.66
CA ASN A 174 -0.03 -7.52 13.34
C ASN A 174 -0.90 -8.63 12.70
N SER A 175 -1.48 -8.39 11.52
CA SER A 175 -2.24 -9.39 10.77
C SER A 175 -1.31 -10.18 9.86
N ASP A 176 -1.63 -11.44 9.59
CA ASP A 176 -0.99 -12.14 8.48
C ASP A 176 -1.71 -11.86 7.14
N LYS A 177 -1.10 -12.28 6.03
CA LYS A 177 -1.67 -12.05 4.70
C LYS A 177 -3.01 -12.78 4.47
N ALA A 178 -3.20 -13.95 5.06
CA ALA A 178 -4.44 -14.69 4.94
C ALA A 178 -5.57 -13.97 5.69
N ASP A 179 -5.27 -13.40 6.86
CA ASP A 179 -6.20 -12.60 7.65
C ASP A 179 -6.63 -11.34 6.89
N VAL A 180 -5.69 -10.63 6.25
CA VAL A 180 -6.02 -9.46 5.43
C VAL A 180 -6.97 -9.82 4.29
N ILE A 181 -6.78 -10.98 3.63
CA ILE A 181 -7.71 -11.45 2.60
C ILE A 181 -9.07 -11.81 3.19
N LYS A 182 -9.12 -12.50 4.33
CA LYS A 182 -10.39 -12.83 5.01
C LYS A 182 -11.15 -11.58 5.40
N ILE A 183 -10.47 -10.60 6.00
CA ILE A 183 -11.03 -9.28 6.35
C ILE A 183 -11.59 -8.61 5.10
N GLY A 184 -10.81 -8.57 4.01
CA GLY A 184 -11.23 -7.98 2.74
C GLY A 184 -12.47 -8.67 2.16
N ALA A 185 -12.52 -10.01 2.18
CA ALA A 185 -13.67 -10.78 1.73
C ALA A 185 -14.91 -10.50 2.58
N GLU A 186 -14.77 -10.50 3.91
CA GLU A 186 -15.85 -10.21 4.86
C GLU A 186 -16.47 -8.83 4.62
N ILE A 187 -15.64 -7.83 4.34
CA ILE A 187 -16.10 -6.45 4.10
C ILE A 187 -16.42 -6.16 2.63
N GLY A 188 -16.38 -7.17 1.76
CA GLY A 188 -16.74 -7.06 0.34
C GLY A 188 -15.80 -6.16 -0.47
N VAL A 189 -14.49 -6.34 -0.31
CA VAL A 189 -13.47 -5.73 -1.17
C VAL A 189 -13.52 -6.39 -2.56
N PRO A 190 -13.61 -5.62 -3.65
CA PRO A 190 -13.56 -6.16 -5.00
C PRO A 190 -12.11 -6.46 -5.39
N PHE A 191 -11.63 -7.65 -5.05
CA PHE A 191 -10.23 -8.05 -5.24
C PHE A 191 -9.77 -8.04 -6.71
N GLU A 192 -10.69 -8.15 -7.66
CA GLU A 192 -10.45 -8.01 -9.10
C GLU A 192 -9.95 -6.61 -9.50
N TYR A 193 -10.22 -5.58 -8.68
CA TYR A 193 -9.75 -4.21 -8.89
C TYR A 193 -8.57 -3.85 -7.98
N THR A 194 -7.77 -4.85 -7.58
CA THR A 194 -6.54 -4.64 -6.81
C THR A 194 -5.32 -5.12 -7.60
N TYR A 195 -4.23 -4.37 -7.54
CA TYR A 195 -3.02 -4.68 -8.30
C TYR A 195 -1.80 -4.88 -7.40
N SER A 196 -1.23 -6.09 -7.45
CA SER A 196 -0.06 -6.45 -6.62
C SER A 196 1.21 -6.62 -7.46
N CYS A 197 1.10 -6.79 -8.78
CA CYS A 197 2.21 -7.20 -9.63
C CYS A 197 3.27 -6.09 -9.75
N TYR A 198 4.54 -6.41 -9.45
CA TYR A 198 5.64 -5.45 -9.60
C TYR A 198 6.03 -5.14 -11.04
N ILE A 199 5.70 -6.03 -11.99
CA ILE A 199 6.11 -5.87 -13.38
C ILE A 199 5.35 -4.71 -14.04
N GLY A 200 4.08 -4.51 -13.69
CA GLY A 200 3.25 -3.57 -14.43
C GLY A 200 3.06 -3.99 -15.89
N GLU A 201 2.45 -3.13 -16.69
CA GLU A 201 2.41 -3.16 -18.16
C GLU A 201 1.87 -4.44 -18.80
N ASN A 202 1.06 -5.19 -18.06
CA ASN A 202 0.45 -6.44 -18.51
C ASN A 202 -1.02 -6.25 -18.89
N SER A 203 -1.62 -5.16 -18.41
CA SER A 203 -3.05 -4.90 -18.49
C SER A 203 -3.46 -4.47 -19.90
N LYS A 204 -4.58 -5.03 -20.40
CA LYS A 204 -5.15 -4.70 -21.72
C LYS A 204 -6.62 -4.34 -21.57
N ASN A 205 -7.07 -3.33 -22.31
CA ASN A 205 -8.49 -2.95 -22.36
C ASN A 205 -9.16 -2.80 -20.98
N ARG A 206 -8.46 -2.16 -20.02
CA ARG A 206 -8.91 -1.94 -18.62
C ARG A 206 -9.05 -3.22 -17.79
N THR A 207 -8.59 -4.35 -18.28
CA THR A 207 -8.50 -5.60 -17.54
C THR A 207 -7.11 -5.68 -16.90
N LEU A 208 -7.08 -5.80 -15.58
CA LEU A 208 -5.85 -5.93 -14.81
C LEU A 208 -5.31 -7.35 -14.98
N VAL A 209 -4.08 -7.47 -15.47
CA VAL A 209 -3.43 -8.78 -15.65
C VAL A 209 -2.14 -8.79 -14.84
N HIS A 210 -1.95 -9.80 -14.01
CA HIS A 210 -0.74 -9.98 -13.22
C HIS A 210 0.22 -10.92 -13.95
N CYS A 211 1.53 -10.72 -13.81
CA CYS A 211 2.51 -11.56 -14.52
C CYS A 211 2.56 -13.02 -14.03
N GLY A 212 2.02 -13.31 -12.85
CA GLY A 212 1.96 -14.66 -12.29
C GLY A 212 3.25 -15.22 -11.71
N MET A 213 4.40 -14.57 -11.96
CA MET A 213 5.74 -15.11 -11.65
C MET A 213 6.64 -14.19 -10.79
N CYS A 214 6.28 -12.91 -10.58
CA CYS A 214 7.06 -12.05 -9.68
C CYS A 214 6.73 -12.36 -8.22
N LEU A 215 7.63 -11.99 -7.30
CA LEU A 215 7.49 -12.20 -5.85
C LEU A 215 6.09 -11.86 -5.34
N ASN A 216 5.59 -10.64 -5.60
CA ASN A 216 4.27 -10.23 -5.14
C ASN A 216 3.10 -11.02 -5.77
N CYS A 217 3.22 -11.51 -7.00
CA CYS A 217 2.18 -12.36 -7.62
C CYS A 217 2.14 -13.73 -6.93
N MET A 218 3.31 -14.31 -6.66
CA MET A 218 3.42 -15.59 -5.96
C MET A 218 2.92 -15.47 -4.52
N LEU A 219 3.30 -14.41 -3.81
CA LEU A 219 2.78 -14.13 -2.47
C LEU A 219 1.27 -13.95 -2.47
N ARG A 220 0.71 -13.23 -3.47
CA ARG A 220 -0.75 -13.08 -3.61
C ARG A 220 -1.45 -14.43 -3.77
N LYS A 221 -1.00 -15.27 -4.72
CA LYS A 221 -1.55 -16.62 -4.93
C LYS A 221 -1.52 -17.45 -3.64
N LYS A 222 -0.37 -17.46 -2.95
CA LYS A 222 -0.17 -18.21 -1.70
C LYS A 222 -1.08 -17.68 -0.58
N SER A 223 -1.26 -16.36 -0.50
CA SER A 223 -2.12 -15.72 0.49
C SER A 223 -3.59 -16.10 0.29
N PHE A 224 -4.10 -16.09 -0.94
CA PHE A 224 -5.47 -16.55 -1.23
C PHE A 224 -5.66 -18.03 -0.91
N TYR A 225 -4.67 -18.86 -1.26
CA TYR A 225 -4.66 -20.27 -0.90
C TYR A 225 -4.74 -20.47 0.62
N TRP A 226 -3.89 -19.79 1.41
CA TRP A 226 -3.93 -19.86 2.88
C TRP A 226 -5.20 -19.28 3.50
N ALA A 227 -5.82 -18.30 2.84
CA ALA A 227 -7.13 -17.79 3.24
C ALA A 227 -8.29 -18.75 2.94
N ASN A 228 -8.03 -19.84 2.22
CA ASN A 228 -9.03 -20.77 1.68
C ASN A 228 -10.11 -20.04 0.85
N LEU A 229 -9.67 -19.09 0.03
CA LEU A 229 -10.52 -18.28 -0.84
C LEU A 229 -10.01 -18.35 -2.27
N LYS A 230 -10.93 -18.31 -3.24
CA LYS A 230 -10.58 -18.29 -4.65
C LYS A 230 -9.89 -16.97 -4.99
N ASP A 231 -8.70 -17.03 -5.55
CA ASP A 231 -8.05 -15.87 -6.17
C ASP A 231 -8.79 -15.52 -7.47
N VAL A 232 -9.31 -14.30 -7.55
CA VAL A 232 -10.04 -13.77 -8.72
C VAL A 232 -9.11 -13.01 -9.67
N THR A 233 -7.81 -12.95 -9.38
CA THR A 233 -6.84 -12.27 -10.24
C THR A 233 -6.62 -13.00 -11.54
N GLU A 234 -6.69 -12.25 -12.64
CA GLU A 234 -6.23 -12.72 -13.93
C GLU A 234 -4.70 -12.71 -13.99
N TYR A 235 -4.12 -13.85 -14.33
CA TYR A 235 -2.69 -14.00 -14.54
C TYR A 235 -2.42 -14.22 -16.02
N LYS A 236 -1.26 -13.75 -16.50
CA LYS A 236 -0.78 -14.16 -17.83
C LYS A 236 -0.74 -15.69 -17.89
N GLU A 237 -1.40 -16.26 -18.89
CA GLU A 237 -1.28 -17.67 -19.24
C GLU A 237 0.20 -17.99 -19.53
N GLU A 238 0.66 -19.16 -19.09
CA GLU A 238 2.03 -19.66 -19.36
C GLU A 238 2.26 -19.93 -20.84
#